data_AF-A0AAW0C121-F1
#
_entry.id   AF-A0AAW0C121-F1
#
_cell.length_a   1.000
_cell.length_b   1.000
_cell.length_c   1.000
_cell.angle_alpha   90.00
_cell.angle_beta   90.00
_cell.angle_gamma   90.00
#
_symmetry.space_group_name_H-M   'P 1'
#
loop_
_entity.id
_entity.type
_entity.pdbx_description
1 polymer ?
#
loop_
_entity_poly.entity_id
_entity_poly.type
_entity_poly.pdbx_seq_one_letter_code
_entity_poly.pdbx_strand_id
1 'polypeptide(L)'
;MSGEDPVYFDQFSKLPPNLVITAIEVTKFAAHYVNLEDPKSFKWQEFLDGINSYPGKLIVPNSLQIKCDDLAMDKFQNNTINQQTATVQTMVDKIVDFLRVVLSVALSGADIAALAKNIETTFTDLRTAKENGWADFSKSSSSNNSSWQYRVQFAFPNPDLPDYFYSLVTTIKLEADIKEESSWWGLESSTQKNFSAVIDAMQLIVSQGFKDPRKPV
;
A
#
# COMPACT_ATOMS: atom_id res chain seq x y z
N MET A 1 -17.36 -2.48 24.58
CA MET A 1 -17.09 -3.17 23.31
C MET A 1 -15.63 -2.92 23.03
N SER A 2 -14.81 -3.97 23.09
CA SER A 2 -13.35 -3.90 22.98
C SER A 2 -12.95 -3.39 21.60
N GLY A 3 -12.29 -2.23 21.55
CA GLY A 3 -11.92 -1.54 20.33
C GLY A 3 -10.83 -2.28 19.57
N GLU A 4 -11.14 -2.66 18.33
CA GLU A 4 -10.11 -2.98 17.35
C GLU A 4 -9.43 -1.66 16.92
N ASP A 5 -8.10 -1.67 16.81
CA ASP A 5 -7.37 -0.53 16.31
C ASP A 5 -7.86 -0.19 14.89
N PRO A 6 -8.05 1.10 14.55
CA PRO A 6 -8.49 1.50 13.23
C PRO A 6 -7.52 1.02 12.14
N VAL A 7 -8.06 0.40 11.10
CA VAL A 7 -7.31 -0.07 9.93
C VAL A 7 -7.14 1.08 8.94
N TYR A 8 -5.90 1.32 8.50
CA TYR A 8 -5.60 2.42 7.56
C TYR A 8 -5.00 1.97 6.24
N PHE A 9 -4.70 0.68 6.11
CA PHE A 9 -4.13 0.04 4.92
C PHE A 9 -4.94 -1.20 4.58
N ASP A 10 -5.29 -1.35 3.31
CA ASP A 10 -5.69 -2.64 2.78
C ASP A 10 -4.46 -3.59 2.74
N GLN A 11 -4.71 -4.89 2.75
CA GLN A 11 -3.68 -5.91 2.70
C GLN A 11 -3.94 -6.91 1.57
N PHE A 12 -2.96 -7.05 0.70
CA PHE A 12 -2.89 -8.14 -0.25
C PHE A 12 -1.63 -8.95 0.04
N SER A 13 -1.80 -10.22 0.43
CA SER A 13 -0.70 -11.06 0.87
C SER A 13 -0.71 -12.42 0.15
N LYS A 14 0.46 -12.84 -0.30
CA LYS A 14 0.76 -14.21 -0.78
C LYS A 14 1.69 -14.96 0.17
N LEU A 15 1.80 -14.48 1.40
CA LEU A 15 2.74 -15.02 2.37
C LEU A 15 2.30 -16.38 2.91
N PRO A 16 3.26 -17.27 3.24
CA PRO A 16 2.97 -18.45 4.03
C PRO A 16 2.50 -18.06 5.45
N PRO A 17 1.74 -18.92 6.14
CA PRO A 17 1.10 -18.59 7.43
C PRO A 17 2.06 -18.06 8.51
N ASN A 18 3.32 -18.50 8.54
CA ASN A 18 4.31 -18.07 9.53
C ASN A 18 4.74 -16.60 9.38
N LEU A 19 4.52 -15.98 8.21
CA LEU A 19 4.90 -14.59 7.94
C LEU A 19 3.72 -13.61 8.01
N VAL A 20 2.47 -14.11 8.02
CA VAL A 20 1.25 -13.27 7.99
C VAL A 20 1.19 -12.32 9.18
N ILE A 21 1.46 -12.79 10.39
CA ILE A 21 1.45 -11.95 11.59
C ILE A 21 2.49 -10.82 11.50
N THR A 22 3.66 -11.12 10.93
CA THR A 22 4.70 -10.11 10.73
C THR A 22 4.29 -9.07 9.69
N ALA A 23 3.60 -9.46 8.61
CA ALA A 23 3.05 -8.49 7.65
C ALA A 23 2.01 -7.56 8.27
N ILE A 24 1.17 -8.07 9.19
CA ILE A 24 0.23 -7.24 9.96
C ILE A 24 1.00 -6.19 10.79
N GLU A 25 2.08 -6.58 11.46
CA GLU A 25 2.91 -5.64 12.21
C GLU A 25 3.52 -4.55 11.32
N VAL A 26 3.87 -4.87 10.06
CA VAL A 26 4.31 -3.84 9.09
C VAL A 26 3.20 -2.83 8.80
N THR A 27 1.95 -3.27 8.66
CA THR A 27 0.83 -2.32 8.44
C THR A 27 0.52 -1.48 9.67
N LYS A 28 0.64 -2.03 10.89
CA LYS A 28 0.52 -1.26 12.13
C LYS A 28 1.62 -0.20 12.22
N PHE A 29 2.84 -0.60 11.90
CA PHE A 29 3.96 0.33 11.85
C PHE A 29 3.73 1.45 10.84
N ALA A 30 3.30 1.12 9.60
CA ALA A 30 2.97 2.10 8.58
C ALA A 30 1.81 3.02 9.00
N ALA A 31 0.77 2.48 9.65
CA ALA A 31 -0.40 3.25 10.09
C ALA A 31 -0.06 4.45 10.97
N HIS A 32 1.03 4.41 11.74
CA HIS A 32 1.52 5.53 12.54
C HIS A 32 1.86 6.79 11.75
N TYR A 33 2.04 6.64 10.44
CA TYR A 33 2.46 7.70 9.52
C TYR A 33 1.31 8.17 8.62
N VAL A 34 0.07 7.79 8.96
CA VAL A 34 -1.13 8.35 8.34
C VAL A 34 -1.52 9.63 9.10
N ASN A 35 -1.52 10.77 8.41
CA ASN A 35 -2.15 11.98 8.93
C ASN A 35 -3.66 11.74 9.04
N LEU A 36 -4.22 11.93 10.22
CA LEU A 36 -5.63 11.69 10.52
C LEU A 36 -6.53 12.90 10.25
N GLU A 37 -5.97 14.04 9.86
CA GLU A 37 -6.73 15.17 9.33
C GLU A 37 -7.47 14.76 8.06
N ASP A 38 -8.72 15.19 7.89
CA ASP A 38 -9.53 14.88 6.71
C ASP A 38 -9.18 15.85 5.55
N PRO A 39 -8.77 15.36 4.37
CA PRO A 39 -8.61 13.95 3.98
C PRO A 39 -7.31 13.32 4.49
N LYS A 40 -7.40 12.06 4.95
CA LYS A 40 -6.21 11.35 5.46
C LYS A 40 -5.16 11.19 4.38
N SER A 41 -3.90 11.40 4.75
CA SER A 41 -2.76 11.37 3.85
C SER A 41 -1.60 10.58 4.44
N PHE A 42 -0.81 9.90 3.61
CA PHE A 42 0.35 9.15 4.09
C PHE A 42 1.61 10.01 4.09
N LYS A 43 2.35 10.03 5.19
CA LYS A 43 3.54 10.86 5.40
C LYS A 43 4.80 10.06 5.06
N TRP A 44 5.09 9.95 3.75
CA TRP A 44 6.21 9.15 3.24
C TRP A 44 7.57 9.47 3.87
N GLN A 45 7.89 10.77 4.05
CA GLN A 45 9.17 11.14 4.65
C GLN A 45 9.26 10.71 6.12
N GLU A 46 8.20 10.93 6.90
CA GLU A 46 8.17 10.51 8.31
C GLU A 46 8.24 8.99 8.43
N PHE A 47 7.61 8.26 7.50
CA PHE A 47 7.70 6.79 7.43
C PHE A 47 9.13 6.32 7.16
N LEU A 48 9.81 6.93 6.18
CA LEU A 48 11.21 6.65 5.88
C LEU A 48 12.12 6.94 7.08
N ASP A 49 11.93 8.08 7.74
CA ASP A 49 12.67 8.44 8.95
C ASP A 49 12.41 7.43 10.08
N GLY A 50 11.17 6.93 10.18
CA GLY A 50 10.78 5.84 11.07
C GLY A 50 11.55 4.54 10.81
N ILE A 51 11.66 4.13 9.55
CA ILE A 51 12.41 2.93 9.14
C ILE A 51 13.90 3.13 9.47
N ASN A 52 14.47 4.27 9.10
CA ASN A 52 15.90 4.57 9.31
C ASN A 52 16.28 4.68 10.80
N SER A 53 15.33 5.02 11.66
CA SER A 53 15.52 5.09 13.11
C SER A 53 15.14 3.81 13.83
N TYR A 54 14.69 2.75 13.12
CA TYR A 54 14.27 1.50 13.73
C TYR A 54 15.45 0.82 14.44
N PRO A 55 15.36 0.58 15.75
CA PRO A 55 16.41 -0.12 16.49
C PRO A 55 16.28 -1.63 16.23
N GLY A 56 16.76 -2.08 15.07
CA GLY A 56 16.77 -3.50 14.70
C GLY A 56 17.37 -4.36 15.82
N LYS A 57 16.61 -5.36 16.30
CA LYS A 57 17.02 -6.18 17.45
C LYS A 57 16.72 -7.65 17.18
N LEU A 58 17.40 -8.24 16.20
CA LEU A 58 17.51 -9.68 16.10
C LEU A 58 18.40 -10.20 17.25
N ILE A 59 17.79 -10.70 18.32
CA ILE A 59 18.51 -11.46 19.36
C ILE A 59 18.56 -12.92 18.92
N VAL A 60 19.65 -13.32 18.26
CA VAL A 60 19.99 -14.74 18.09
C VAL A 60 20.80 -15.22 19.30
N PRO A 61 20.31 -16.16 20.13
CA PRO A 61 21.12 -16.77 21.17
C PRO A 61 22.32 -17.50 20.55
N ASN A 62 23.53 -17.24 21.08
CA ASN A 62 24.78 -17.94 20.77
C ASN A 62 25.39 -17.79 19.36
N SER A 63 25.07 -16.75 18.60
CA SER A 63 25.73 -16.45 17.32
C SER A 63 26.44 -15.10 17.36
N LEU A 64 27.60 -15.00 16.70
CA LEU A 64 28.35 -13.74 16.54
C LEU A 64 27.40 -12.66 16.01
N GLN A 65 27.32 -11.55 16.73
CA GLN A 65 26.30 -10.52 16.59
C GLN A 65 26.44 -9.77 15.25
N ILE A 66 25.81 -10.28 14.18
CA ILE A 66 25.56 -9.50 12.98
C ILE A 66 24.18 -8.87 13.16
N LYS A 67 24.15 -7.55 13.34
CA LYS A 67 22.93 -6.74 13.32
C LYS A 67 22.29 -6.91 11.93
N CYS A 68 21.34 -7.83 11.81
CA CYS A 68 20.45 -7.89 10.66
C CYS A 68 19.19 -7.14 11.07
N ASP A 69 18.92 -6.01 10.42
CA ASP A 69 17.73 -5.22 10.71
C ASP A 69 16.50 -6.02 10.29
N ASP A 70 15.56 -6.24 11.22
CA ASP A 70 14.31 -6.98 10.96
C ASP A 70 13.38 -6.27 9.98
N LEU A 71 13.72 -5.03 9.64
CA LEU A 71 13.08 -4.18 8.67
C LEU A 71 14.16 -3.33 7.98
N ALA A 72 14.20 -3.36 6.66
CA ALA A 72 15.05 -2.47 5.87
C ALA A 72 14.30 -1.97 4.64
N MET A 73 14.54 -0.71 4.24
CA MET A 73 14.09 -0.19 2.95
C MET A 73 15.04 -0.70 1.85
N ASP A 74 14.49 -1.32 0.81
CA ASP A 74 15.23 -1.69 -0.39
C ASP A 74 15.18 -0.56 -1.43
N LYS A 75 13.97 -0.12 -1.78
CA LYS A 75 13.77 0.95 -2.76
C LYS A 75 12.49 1.73 -2.51
N PHE A 76 12.50 2.98 -2.94
CA PHE A 76 11.32 3.84 -3.06
C PHE A 76 11.23 4.33 -4.49
N GLN A 77 10.07 4.17 -5.11
CA GLN A 77 9.80 4.67 -6.46
C GLN A 77 8.44 5.35 -6.50
N ASN A 78 8.33 6.36 -7.36
CA ASN A 78 7.06 6.98 -7.68
C ASN A 78 6.86 7.00 -9.20
N ASN A 79 5.61 7.11 -9.61
CA ASN A 79 5.24 7.32 -11.00
C ASN A 79 3.97 8.16 -11.10
N THR A 80 3.88 8.96 -12.15
CA THR A 80 2.67 9.71 -12.51
C THR A 80 2.17 9.23 -13.85
N ILE A 81 0.93 8.75 -13.87
CA ILE A 81 0.22 8.33 -15.08
C ILE A 81 -0.80 9.39 -15.42
N ASN A 82 -0.76 9.92 -16.64
CA ASN A 82 -1.79 10.79 -17.18
C ASN A 82 -2.45 10.12 -18.38
N GLN A 83 -3.77 10.01 -18.38
CA GLN A 83 -4.53 9.42 -19.48
C GLN A 83 -5.79 10.23 -19.78
N GLN A 84 -5.91 10.65 -21.03
CA GLN A 84 -7.15 11.24 -21.52
C GLN A 84 -8.06 10.13 -21.99
N THR A 85 -9.34 10.16 -21.60
CA THR A 85 -10.37 9.25 -22.11
C THR A 85 -9.96 7.75 -21.94
N ALA A 86 -9.54 7.37 -20.74
CA ALA A 86 -9.15 6.00 -20.41
C ALA A 86 -10.18 5.31 -19.52
N THR A 87 -10.24 3.98 -19.61
CA THR A 87 -11.06 3.16 -18.72
C THR A 87 -10.39 2.95 -17.37
N VAL A 88 -11.18 2.59 -16.35
CA VAL A 88 -10.62 2.14 -15.05
C VAL A 88 -9.65 0.98 -15.26
N GLN A 89 -10.00 -0.01 -16.10
CA GLN A 89 -9.10 -1.13 -16.44
C GLN A 89 -7.74 -0.65 -16.98
N THR A 90 -7.76 0.33 -17.90
CA THR A 90 -6.51 0.88 -18.48
C THR A 90 -5.61 1.49 -17.41
N MET A 91 -6.21 2.17 -16.42
CA MET A 91 -5.47 2.74 -15.30
C MET A 91 -4.91 1.64 -14.39
N VAL A 92 -5.74 0.63 -14.06
CA VAL A 92 -5.34 -0.54 -13.26
C VAL A 92 -4.15 -1.25 -13.91
N ASP A 93 -4.20 -1.53 -15.21
CA ASP A 93 -3.12 -2.22 -15.93
C ASP A 93 -1.80 -1.44 -15.83
N LYS A 94 -1.84 -0.11 -16.02
CA LYS A 94 -0.65 0.75 -15.92
C LYS A 94 -0.11 0.85 -14.50
N ILE A 95 -0.99 0.86 -13.49
CA ILE A 95 -0.58 0.83 -12.07
C ILE A 95 0.10 -0.50 -11.78
N VAL A 96 -0.49 -1.61 -12.20
CA VAL A 96 0.06 -2.97 -12.00
C VAL A 96 1.42 -3.10 -12.69
N ASP A 97 1.57 -2.62 -13.93
CA ASP A 97 2.84 -2.62 -14.63
C ASP A 97 3.93 -1.84 -13.87
N PHE A 98 3.59 -0.69 -13.29
CA PHE A 98 4.51 0.02 -12.41
C PHE A 98 4.87 -0.80 -11.18
N LEU A 99 3.89 -1.33 -10.44
CA LEU A 99 4.15 -2.10 -9.21
C LEU A 99 5.01 -3.35 -9.47
N ARG A 100 4.85 -3.99 -10.64
CA ARG A 100 5.68 -5.12 -11.08
C ARG A 100 7.15 -4.76 -11.27
N VAL A 101 7.44 -3.53 -11.72
CA VAL A 101 8.81 -3.04 -11.88
C VAL A 101 9.42 -2.71 -10.51
N VAL A 102 8.62 -2.18 -9.58
CA VAL A 102 9.09 -1.89 -8.22
C VAL A 102 9.33 -3.17 -7.44
N LEU A 103 8.49 -4.19 -7.58
CA LEU A 103 8.66 -5.47 -6.87
C LEU A 103 9.91 -6.22 -7.35
N SER A 104 10.79 -6.58 -6.43
CA SER A 104 11.97 -7.43 -6.72
C SER A 104 11.63 -8.93 -6.84
N VAL A 105 10.37 -9.27 -7.15
CA VAL A 105 9.87 -10.66 -7.19
C VAL A 105 9.29 -10.95 -8.56
N ALA A 106 9.62 -12.13 -9.11
CA ALA A 106 8.96 -12.63 -10.29
C ALA A 106 7.51 -13.04 -9.94
N LEU A 107 6.53 -12.23 -10.37
CA LEU A 107 5.12 -12.54 -10.19
C LEU A 107 4.62 -13.51 -11.26
N SER A 108 3.86 -14.52 -10.86
CA SER A 108 3.17 -15.39 -11.81
C SER A 108 2.03 -14.63 -12.51
N GLY A 109 1.53 -15.15 -13.64
CA GLY A 109 0.34 -14.57 -14.29
C GLY A 109 -0.89 -14.52 -13.37
N ALA A 110 -1.02 -15.50 -12.46
CA ALA A 110 -2.09 -15.51 -11.47
C ALA A 110 -1.91 -14.43 -10.39
N ASP A 111 -0.68 -14.15 -9.98
CA ASP A 111 -0.39 -13.07 -9.02
C ASP A 111 -0.65 -11.69 -9.63
N ILE A 112 -0.27 -11.49 -10.90
CA ILE A 112 -0.53 -10.26 -11.64
C ILE A 112 -2.05 -10.03 -11.77
N ALA A 113 -2.81 -11.06 -12.14
CA ALA A 113 -4.26 -10.96 -12.25
C ALA A 113 -4.94 -10.68 -10.89
N ALA A 114 -4.45 -11.29 -9.81
CA ALA A 114 -4.97 -11.05 -8.47
C ALA A 114 -4.65 -9.62 -7.97
N LEU A 115 -3.45 -9.12 -8.29
CA LEU A 115 -3.04 -7.73 -7.99
C LEU A 115 -3.94 -6.72 -8.72
N ALA A 116 -4.13 -6.92 -10.03
CA ALA A 116 -5.02 -6.10 -10.85
C ALA A 116 -6.44 -6.10 -10.29
N LYS A 117 -6.98 -7.29 -9.97
CA LYS A 117 -8.33 -7.43 -9.43
C LYS A 117 -8.50 -6.73 -8.08
N ASN A 118 -7.52 -6.77 -7.17
CA ASN A 118 -7.60 -6.06 -5.90
C ASN A 118 -7.70 -4.54 -6.10
N ILE A 119 -6.82 -3.98 -6.95
CA ILE A 119 -6.81 -2.54 -7.26
C ILE A 119 -8.10 -2.13 -7.98
N GLU A 120 -8.53 -2.91 -8.97
CA GLU A 120 -9.78 -2.69 -9.71
C GLU A 120 -10.99 -2.71 -8.78
N THR A 121 -11.12 -3.75 -7.95
CA THR A 121 -12.23 -3.89 -6.99
C THR A 121 -12.30 -2.67 -6.09
N THR A 122 -11.15 -2.21 -5.56
CA THR A 122 -11.10 -1.01 -4.72
C THR A 122 -11.59 0.23 -5.47
N PHE A 123 -11.20 0.45 -6.73
CA PHE A 123 -11.64 1.62 -7.49
C PHE A 123 -13.08 1.54 -7.98
N THR A 124 -13.63 0.33 -8.13
CA THR A 124 -15.06 0.11 -8.45
C THR A 124 -15.95 0.11 -7.20
N ASP A 125 -15.37 -0.07 -6.01
CA ASP A 125 -16.07 -0.10 -4.71
C ASP A 125 -15.40 0.81 -3.67
N LEU A 126 -15.17 2.07 -4.07
CA LEU A 126 -14.52 3.09 -3.24
C LEU A 126 -15.30 3.39 -1.94
N ARG A 127 -16.60 3.11 -1.93
CA ARG A 127 -17.44 3.32 -0.75
C ARG A 127 -17.03 2.38 0.36
N THR A 128 -16.97 1.08 0.07
CA THR A 128 -16.49 0.10 1.03
C THR A 128 -15.03 0.33 1.40
N ALA A 129 -14.19 0.75 0.44
CA ALA A 129 -12.80 1.10 0.75
C ALA A 129 -12.67 2.27 1.75
N LYS A 130 -13.54 3.28 1.65
CA LYS A 130 -13.62 4.39 2.62
C LYS A 130 -14.12 3.92 3.97
N GLU A 131 -15.22 3.16 3.98
CA GLU A 131 -15.82 2.61 5.21
C GLU A 131 -14.84 1.73 5.99
N ASN A 132 -13.95 1.01 5.29
CA ASN A 132 -12.89 0.21 5.89
C ASN A 132 -11.63 1.02 6.29
N GLY A 133 -11.56 2.31 5.97
CA GLY A 133 -10.52 3.22 6.47
C GLY A 133 -9.24 3.32 5.64
N TRP A 134 -9.13 2.66 4.49
CA TRP A 134 -7.92 2.64 3.66
C TRP A 134 -8.00 3.50 2.38
N ALA A 135 -9.13 4.17 2.12
CA ALA A 135 -9.27 5.13 1.04
C ALA A 135 -9.92 6.43 1.53
N ASP A 136 -9.41 7.58 1.10
CA ASP A 136 -9.99 8.90 1.43
C ASP A 136 -10.17 9.75 0.20
N PHE A 137 -11.30 10.47 0.16
CA PHE A 137 -11.70 11.36 -0.91
C PHE A 137 -11.15 12.76 -0.68
N SER A 138 -10.73 13.45 -1.74
CA SER A 138 -10.29 14.84 -1.69
C SER A 138 -10.87 15.64 -2.86
N LYS A 139 -11.42 16.81 -2.57
CA LYS A 139 -11.82 17.76 -3.62
C LYS A 139 -10.63 18.60 -4.05
N SER A 140 -10.54 18.88 -5.35
CA SER A 140 -9.66 19.96 -5.82
C SER A 140 -10.17 21.31 -5.33
N SER A 141 -9.25 22.19 -4.95
CA SER A 141 -9.56 23.56 -4.53
C SER A 141 -9.88 24.50 -5.70
N SER A 142 -9.58 24.10 -6.95
CA SER A 142 -9.60 25.01 -8.11
C SER A 142 -10.12 24.40 -9.42
N SER A 143 -10.45 23.11 -9.46
CA SER A 143 -10.93 22.43 -10.67
C SER A 143 -12.24 21.65 -10.45
N ASN A 144 -12.88 21.21 -11.53
CA ASN A 144 -14.01 20.28 -11.50
C ASN A 144 -13.58 18.82 -11.24
N ASN A 145 -12.40 18.64 -10.66
CA ASN A 145 -11.77 17.33 -10.44
C ASN A 145 -11.81 16.99 -8.95
N SER A 146 -11.67 15.72 -8.67
CA SER A 146 -11.47 15.20 -7.31
C SER A 146 -10.61 13.95 -7.37
N SER A 147 -10.12 13.51 -6.22
CA SER A 147 -9.22 12.36 -6.14
C SER A 147 -9.52 11.47 -4.96
N TRP A 148 -9.08 10.22 -5.07
CA TRP A 148 -9.05 9.24 -4.00
C TRP A 148 -7.62 8.81 -3.71
N GLN A 149 -7.22 8.80 -2.44
CA GLN A 149 -5.96 8.19 -2.03
C GLN A 149 -6.22 6.82 -1.39
N TYR A 150 -5.96 5.76 -2.15
CA TYR A 150 -5.97 4.39 -1.68
C TYR A 150 -4.61 4.01 -1.09
N ARG A 151 -4.61 3.36 0.08
CA ARG A 151 -3.42 2.89 0.79
C ARG A 151 -3.47 1.37 0.94
N VAL A 152 -2.41 0.70 0.50
CA VAL A 152 -2.37 -0.77 0.46
C VAL A 152 -0.96 -1.28 0.69
N GLN A 153 -0.86 -2.42 1.38
CA GLN A 153 0.35 -3.20 1.50
C GLN A 153 0.23 -4.45 0.61
N PHE A 154 1.19 -4.63 -0.30
CA PHE A 154 1.38 -5.88 -1.03
C PHE A 154 2.53 -6.68 -0.41
N ALA A 155 2.30 -7.94 -0.03
CA ALA A 155 3.31 -8.78 0.61
C ALA A 155 3.55 -10.09 -0.13
N PHE A 156 4.80 -10.35 -0.49
CA PHE A 156 5.23 -11.54 -1.25
C PHE A 156 6.44 -12.22 -0.60
N PRO A 157 6.51 -13.55 -0.57
CA PRO A 157 7.63 -14.26 0.03
C PRO A 157 8.94 -13.91 -0.69
N ASN A 158 10.04 -13.83 0.06
CA ASN A 158 11.35 -13.76 -0.55
C ASN A 158 11.68 -15.15 -1.13
N PRO A 159 12.07 -15.25 -2.41
CA PRO A 159 12.30 -16.54 -3.06
C PRO A 159 13.52 -17.28 -2.51
N ASP A 160 14.49 -16.56 -1.94
CA ASP A 160 15.79 -17.09 -1.52
C ASP A 160 15.87 -17.28 0.00
N LEU A 161 15.09 -16.52 0.77
CA LEU A 161 15.13 -16.48 2.23
C LEU A 161 13.75 -16.77 2.83
N PRO A 162 13.48 -17.99 3.34
CA PRO A 162 12.14 -18.42 3.75
C PRO A 162 11.58 -17.66 4.96
N ASP A 163 12.45 -17.10 5.79
CA ASP A 163 12.08 -16.28 6.94
C ASP A 163 11.97 -14.79 6.59
N TYR A 164 12.02 -14.44 5.30
CA TYR A 164 11.93 -13.06 4.84
C TYR A 164 10.83 -12.90 3.80
N PHE A 165 10.32 -11.67 3.70
CA PHE A 165 9.40 -11.29 2.65
C PHE A 165 9.63 -9.87 2.19
N TYR A 166 9.15 -9.59 0.97
CA TYR A 166 9.05 -8.24 0.46
C TYR A 166 7.68 -7.66 0.83
N SER A 167 7.69 -6.48 1.46
CA SER A 167 6.49 -5.70 1.74
C SER A 167 6.53 -4.41 0.95
N LEU A 168 5.59 -4.24 0.03
CA LEU A 168 5.42 -3.03 -0.76
C LEU A 168 4.31 -2.17 -0.17
N VAL A 169 4.70 -1.20 0.66
CA VAL A 169 3.79 -0.16 1.14
C VAL A 169 3.52 0.77 -0.03
N THR A 170 2.25 1.03 -0.35
CA THR A 170 1.85 1.75 -1.55
C THR A 170 0.73 2.74 -1.26
N THR A 171 0.82 3.93 -1.86
CA THR A 171 -0.32 4.85 -2.01
C THR A 171 -0.61 5.08 -3.47
N ILE A 172 -1.88 4.98 -3.86
CA ILE A 172 -2.36 5.29 -5.21
C ILE A 172 -3.36 6.43 -5.08
N LYS A 173 -2.97 7.62 -5.55
CA LYS A 173 -3.87 8.76 -5.69
C LYS A 173 -4.47 8.76 -7.10
N LEU A 174 -5.71 8.31 -7.25
CA LEU A 174 -6.45 8.36 -8.51
C LEU A 174 -7.28 9.65 -8.57
N GLU A 175 -7.04 10.48 -9.56
CA GLU A 175 -7.80 11.70 -9.85
C GLU A 175 -8.58 11.54 -11.14
N ALA A 176 -9.79 12.10 -11.18
CA ALA A 176 -10.63 12.13 -12.36
C ALA A 176 -11.35 13.47 -12.52
N ASP A 177 -11.87 13.73 -13.71
CA ASP A 177 -12.86 14.79 -13.99
C ASP A 177 -14.26 14.44 -13.44
N ILE A 178 -14.27 14.06 -12.16
CA ILE A 178 -15.46 13.79 -11.34
C ILE A 178 -15.41 14.81 -10.20
N LYS A 179 -16.51 15.51 -9.93
CA LYS A 179 -16.54 16.59 -8.93
C LYS A 179 -16.98 16.14 -7.55
N GLU A 180 -18.09 15.41 -7.49
CA GLU A 180 -18.71 15.00 -6.24
C GLU A 180 -18.31 13.59 -5.88
N GLU A 181 -18.07 13.35 -4.59
CA GLU A 181 -17.71 12.03 -4.05
C GLU A 181 -18.69 10.95 -4.51
N SER A 182 -19.99 11.26 -4.46
CA SER A 182 -21.04 10.33 -4.83
C SER A 182 -21.04 9.91 -6.30
N SER A 183 -20.39 10.69 -7.16
CA SER A 183 -20.26 10.36 -8.58
C SER A 183 -19.12 9.37 -8.88
N TRP A 184 -18.33 9.00 -7.87
CA TRP A 184 -17.39 7.88 -7.93
C TRP A 184 -18.04 6.54 -7.61
N TRP A 185 -19.26 6.54 -7.05
CA TRP A 185 -19.97 5.31 -6.75
C TRP A 185 -20.48 4.66 -8.04
N GLY A 186 -20.22 3.37 -8.21
CA GLY A 186 -20.63 2.62 -9.40
C GLY A 186 -19.72 2.83 -10.62
N LEU A 187 -18.46 3.22 -10.41
CA LEU A 187 -17.45 3.02 -11.46
C LEU A 187 -17.36 1.53 -11.77
N GLU A 188 -17.28 1.21 -13.06
CA GLU A 188 -17.05 -0.14 -13.57
C GLU A 188 -15.69 -0.16 -14.29
N SER A 189 -15.17 -1.35 -14.57
CA SER A 189 -13.90 -1.54 -15.29
C SER A 189 -13.85 -0.79 -16.62
N SER A 190 -15.00 -0.71 -17.30
CA SER A 190 -15.18 -0.01 -18.58
C SER A 190 -15.46 1.49 -18.46
N THR A 191 -15.69 2.03 -17.25
CA THR A 191 -16.03 3.44 -17.09
C THR A 191 -14.87 4.31 -17.58
N GLN A 192 -15.18 5.21 -18.51
CA GLN A 192 -14.20 6.05 -19.18
C GLN A 192 -14.26 7.49 -18.66
N LYS A 193 -13.11 8.02 -18.27
CA LYS A 193 -12.92 9.39 -17.77
C LYS A 193 -11.55 9.91 -18.15
N ASN A 194 -11.29 11.18 -17.85
CA ASN A 194 -9.94 11.71 -17.85
C ASN A 194 -9.31 11.37 -16.50
N PHE A 195 -8.46 10.35 -16.49
CA PHE A 195 -7.82 9.87 -15.27
C PHE A 195 -6.37 10.32 -15.19
N SER A 196 -5.92 10.63 -13.98
CA SER A 196 -4.50 10.65 -13.64
C SER A 196 -4.28 9.87 -12.35
N ALA A 197 -3.10 9.29 -12.20
CA ALA A 197 -2.71 8.59 -10.99
C ALA A 197 -1.31 9.00 -10.57
N VAL A 198 -1.13 9.29 -9.28
CA VAL A 198 0.18 9.37 -8.64
C VAL A 198 0.32 8.13 -7.77
N ILE A 199 1.38 7.36 -8.00
CA ILE A 199 1.66 6.14 -7.27
C ILE A 199 3.00 6.32 -6.57
N ASP A 200 3.01 6.09 -5.26
CA ASP A 200 4.22 6.02 -4.45
C ASP A 200 4.30 4.61 -3.86
N ALA A 201 5.46 3.97 -3.99
CA ALA A 201 5.67 2.61 -3.55
C ALA A 201 7.05 2.45 -2.90
N MET A 202 7.06 1.97 -1.66
CA MET A 202 8.27 1.65 -0.90
C MET A 202 8.35 0.15 -0.68
N GLN A 203 9.37 -0.49 -1.23
CA GLN A 203 9.67 -1.89 -0.96
C GLN A 203 10.55 -2.00 0.28
N LEU A 204 10.08 -2.84 1.21
CA LEU A 204 10.76 -3.21 2.43
C LEU A 204 11.15 -4.68 2.34
N ILE A 205 12.31 -5.01 2.91
CA ILE A 205 12.73 -6.37 3.23
C ILE A 205 12.44 -6.57 4.70
N VAL A 206 11.64 -7.58 5.03
CA VAL A 206 11.14 -7.81 6.38
C VAL A 206 11.50 -9.22 6.80
N SER A 207 12.12 -9.37 7.97
CA SER A 207 12.38 -10.68 8.57
C SER A 207 11.18 -11.12 9.41
N GLN A 208 10.99 -12.44 9.53
CA GLN A 208 10.02 -13.03 10.43
C GLN A 208 10.28 -12.55 11.85
N GLY A 209 9.22 -12.10 12.52
CA GLY A 209 9.31 -11.65 13.90
C GLY A 209 9.50 -10.14 14.06
N PHE A 210 9.59 -9.36 12.95
CA PHE A 210 9.39 -7.91 13.03
C PHE A 210 8.09 -7.59 13.78
N LYS A 211 8.20 -6.60 14.68
CA LYS A 211 7.09 -6.07 15.46
C LYS A 211 7.11 -4.56 15.40
N ASP A 212 5.91 -3.98 15.38
CA ASP A 212 5.74 -2.55 15.56
C ASP A 212 6.44 -2.11 16.86
N PRO A 213 7.39 -1.15 16.81
CA PRO A 213 8.17 -0.74 17.98
C PRO A 213 7.33 0.05 19.01
N ARG A 214 6.14 0.54 18.65
CA ARG A 214 5.27 1.23 19.59
C ARG A 214 4.53 0.19 20.45
N LYS A 215 4.58 0.36 21.78
CA LYS A 215 3.82 -0.49 22.70
C LYS A 215 2.32 -0.38 22.38
N PRO A 216 1.52 -1.45 22.57
CA PRO A 216 0.08 -1.31 22.61
C PRO A 216 -0.27 -0.23 23.64
N VAL A 217 -1.10 0.73 23.24
CA VAL A 217 -1.63 1.78 24.12
C VAL A 217 -2.57 1.14 25.13
#